data_AF-A0A067EK67-F1
#
_entry.id   AF-A0A067EK67-F1
#
_cell.length_a   1.000
_cell.length_b   1.000
_cell.length_c   1.000
_cell.angle_alpha   90.00
_cell.angle_beta   90.00
_cell.angle_gamma   90.00
#
_symmetry.space_group_name_H-M   'P 1'
#
loop_
_entity.id
_entity.type
_entity.pdbx_description
1 polymer ?
#
loop_
_entity_poly.entity_id
_entity_poly.type
_entity_poly.pdbx_seq_one_letter_code
_entity_poly.pdbx_strand_id
1 'polypeptide(L)'
;MATLGDIGVAATINILSAFAFLSAFAILRIQPINDRVYFPKWYLKGLRSSPLQTGTLVSKFVNLDFRSYLRFLSWMPAALQMPEPELIDHAGLDSAVYLRIYLIGLKIFIPIACLGFAVMVPVNWTNKTLEHSKLKYSNIDLLSISNVPLGSNRFWTHLVMAYVFTFWTCYVLKREYEIVAAMRLHFLASEHRRPDQFTVLVRNVPPDPDESVTQLVEHFFLVNHPDHYLTHQVVNNANKLSELVNKKKKMQNWLDFYQLKYSRNPARKPSTKTGFLGLWGKTVDAIDFYTSKIETLKKEVSGFS
;
A
#
# COMPACT_ATOMS: atom_id res chain seq x y z
N MET A 1 -3.06 -24.16 -25.43
CA MET A 1 -2.72 -24.48 -24.03
C MET A 1 -1.26 -24.15 -23.84
N ALA A 2 -0.90 -23.47 -22.76
CA ALA A 2 0.52 -23.18 -22.47
C ALA A 2 1.27 -24.49 -22.27
N THR A 3 2.36 -24.67 -22.98
CA THR A 3 3.24 -25.84 -22.81
C THR A 3 4.15 -25.65 -21.61
N LEU A 4 4.74 -26.73 -21.10
CA LEU A 4 5.75 -26.64 -20.03
C LEU A 4 6.94 -25.75 -20.44
N GLY A 5 7.29 -25.75 -21.73
CA GLY A 5 8.31 -24.87 -22.30
C GLY A 5 7.93 -23.39 -22.18
N ASP A 6 6.68 -23.05 -22.50
CA ASP A 6 6.18 -21.66 -22.39
C ASP A 6 6.21 -21.15 -20.94
N ILE A 7 5.83 -22.02 -19.99
CA ILE A 7 5.92 -21.71 -18.55
C ILE A 7 7.38 -21.54 -18.12
N GLY A 8 8.28 -22.42 -18.60
CA GLY A 8 9.70 -22.36 -18.28
C GLY A 8 10.36 -21.06 -18.76
N VAL A 9 10.08 -20.64 -20.00
CA VAL A 9 10.59 -19.37 -20.55
C VAL A 9 10.04 -18.19 -19.77
N ALA A 10 8.73 -18.15 -19.51
CA ALA A 10 8.11 -17.08 -18.74
C ALA A 10 8.66 -16.99 -17.30
N ALA A 11 8.79 -18.12 -16.61
CA ALA A 11 9.37 -18.19 -15.27
C ALA A 11 10.83 -17.70 -15.27
N THR A 12 11.62 -18.10 -16.27
CA THR A 12 13.02 -17.67 -16.39
C THR A 12 13.12 -16.16 -16.55
N ILE A 13 12.34 -15.55 -17.44
CA ILE A 13 12.32 -14.10 -17.65
C ILE A 13 11.90 -13.35 -16.37
N ASN A 14 10.86 -13.84 -15.69
CA ASN A 14 10.37 -13.24 -14.45
C ASN A 14 11.37 -13.36 -13.30
N ILE A 15 12.04 -14.50 -13.15
CA ILE A 15 13.06 -14.71 -12.12
C ILE A 15 14.30 -13.84 -12.39
N LEU A 16 14.77 -13.77 -13.64
CA LEU A 16 15.93 -12.95 -14.00
C LEU A 16 15.64 -11.46 -13.82
N SER A 17 14.46 -10.99 -14.22
CA SER A 17 14.06 -9.60 -14.00
C SER A 17 13.90 -9.28 -12.51
N ALA A 18 13.31 -10.18 -11.71
CA ALA A 18 13.24 -10.02 -10.25
C ALA A 18 14.64 -9.92 -9.63
N PHE A 19 15.60 -10.76 -10.06
CA PHE A 19 16.98 -10.70 -9.58
C PHE A 19 17.67 -9.38 -9.96
N ALA A 20 17.43 -8.88 -11.17
CA ALA A 20 17.91 -7.57 -11.61
C ALA A 20 17.34 -6.44 -10.74
N PHE A 21 16.03 -6.46 -10.44
CA PHE A 21 15.40 -5.49 -9.55
C PHE A 21 15.93 -5.56 -8.11
N LEU A 22 16.10 -6.75 -7.56
CA LEU A 22 16.65 -6.93 -6.20
C LEU A 22 18.09 -6.42 -6.10
N SER A 23 18.89 -6.64 -7.16
CA SER A 23 20.25 -6.13 -7.26
C SER A 23 20.26 -4.59 -7.34
N ALA A 24 19.41 -4.01 -8.20
CA ALA A 24 19.26 -2.56 -8.30
C ALA A 24 18.79 -1.94 -6.98
N PHE A 25 17.79 -2.54 -6.32
CA PHE A 25 17.32 -2.14 -5.00
C PHE A 25 18.44 -2.11 -3.98
N ALA A 26 19.23 -3.19 -3.91
CA ALA A 26 20.31 -3.26 -2.92
C ALA A 26 21.40 -2.20 -3.16
N ILE A 27 21.76 -1.93 -4.42
CA ILE A 27 22.70 -0.87 -4.79
C ILE A 27 22.13 0.51 -4.44
N LEU A 28 20.87 0.78 -4.81
CA LEU A 28 20.22 2.07 -4.61
C LEU A 28 19.95 2.38 -3.13
N ARG A 29 19.67 1.35 -2.31
CA ARG A 29 19.43 1.46 -0.86
C ARG A 29 20.68 1.89 -0.09
N ILE A 30 21.86 1.48 -0.55
CA ILE A 30 23.14 1.78 0.11
C ILE A 30 23.56 3.23 -0.16
N GLN A 31 23.05 3.88 -1.20
CA GLN A 31 23.42 5.25 -1.54
C GLN A 31 22.87 6.26 -0.53
N PRO A 32 23.71 7.14 0.06
CA PRO A 32 23.29 8.12 1.06
C PRO A 32 22.26 9.13 0.53
N ILE A 33 22.30 9.44 -0.78
CA ILE A 33 21.34 10.35 -1.42
C ILE A 33 19.88 9.84 -1.34
N ASN A 34 19.70 8.51 -1.35
CA ASN A 34 18.39 7.87 -1.35
C ASN A 34 17.93 7.46 0.06
N ASP A 35 18.68 7.81 1.10
CA ASP A 35 18.41 7.35 2.46
C ASP A 35 17.02 7.79 2.95
N ARG A 36 16.61 9.01 2.62
CA ARG A 36 15.26 9.53 2.94
C ARG A 36 14.14 8.82 2.19
N VAL A 37 14.43 8.20 1.04
CA VAL A 37 13.45 7.49 0.21
C VAL A 37 13.26 6.06 0.71
N TYR A 38 14.34 5.37 1.09
CA TYR A 38 14.28 3.98 1.57
C TYR A 38 14.00 3.86 3.07
N PHE A 39 14.31 4.88 3.87
CA PHE A 39 14.07 4.89 5.31
C PHE A 39 13.18 6.05 5.81
N PRO A 40 12.09 6.45 5.11
CA PRO A 40 11.31 7.64 5.46
C PRO A 40 10.66 7.55 6.84
N LYS A 41 10.25 6.34 7.24
CA LYS A 41 9.59 6.09 8.53
C LYS A 41 10.50 6.42 9.72
N TRP A 42 11.81 6.18 9.57
CA TRP A 42 12.80 6.48 10.59
C TRP A 42 13.00 8.00 10.76
N TYR A 43 12.91 8.74 9.66
CA TYR A 43 12.91 10.20 9.67
C TYR A 43 11.62 10.78 10.26
N LEU A 44 10.45 10.22 9.91
CA LEU A 44 9.16 10.66 10.46
C LEU A 44 9.06 10.40 11.96
N LYS A 45 9.66 9.32 12.46
CA LYS A 45 9.76 9.01 13.89
C LYS A 45 10.85 9.80 14.62
N GLY A 46 11.68 10.56 13.91
CA GLY A 46 12.82 11.29 14.49
C GLY A 46 13.97 10.40 15.00
N LEU A 47 13.92 9.09 14.74
CA LEU A 47 14.96 8.12 15.17
C LEU A 47 16.23 8.22 14.32
N ARG A 48 16.11 8.78 13.11
CA ARG A 48 17.22 8.97 12.19
C ARG A 48 17.27 10.42 11.76
N SER A 49 18.39 11.06 12.02
CA SER A 49 18.74 12.37 11.47
C SER A 49 19.66 12.19 10.26
N SER A 50 19.64 13.17 9.35
CA SER A 50 20.59 13.14 8.23
C SER A 50 22.00 13.17 8.82
N PRO A 51 22.89 12.27 8.39
CA PRO A 51 24.24 12.23 8.96
C PRO A 51 24.88 13.61 8.77
N LEU A 52 25.34 14.21 9.87
CA LEU A 52 26.33 15.29 9.85
C LEU A 52 27.66 14.70 9.40
N GLN A 53 27.75 14.23 8.16
CA GLN A 53 28.99 13.70 7.62
C GLN A 53 29.81 14.85 7.04
N THR A 54 30.84 15.23 7.79
CA THR A 54 31.93 16.15 7.45
C THR A 54 32.91 15.51 6.45
N GLY A 55 32.39 14.86 5.40
CA GLY A 55 33.17 14.16 4.37
C GLY A 55 33.31 14.93 3.06
N THR A 56 34.18 14.46 2.17
CA THR A 56 34.33 14.97 0.80
C THR A 56 33.00 14.88 0.04
N LEU A 57 32.72 15.84 -0.87
CA LEU A 57 31.44 15.94 -1.59
C LEU A 57 30.99 14.61 -2.24
N VAL A 58 31.93 13.78 -2.71
CA VAL A 58 31.63 12.49 -3.36
C VAL A 58 31.08 11.46 -2.37
N SER A 59 31.68 11.36 -1.17
CA SER A 59 31.21 10.45 -0.11
C SER A 59 29.80 10.78 0.41
N LYS A 60 29.36 12.03 0.21
CA LYS A 60 27.99 12.48 0.53
C LYS A 60 26.94 11.92 -0.42
N PHE A 61 27.32 11.56 -1.65
CA PHE A 61 26.39 11.09 -2.68
C PHE A 61 26.53 9.60 -2.98
N VAL A 62 27.75 9.06 -2.91
CA VAL A 62 28.05 7.67 -3.26
C VAL A 62 28.73 6.94 -2.12
N ASN A 63 28.23 5.75 -1.80
CA ASN A 63 28.93 4.83 -0.90
C ASN A 63 29.99 4.04 -1.67
N LEU A 64 31.26 4.18 -1.29
CA LEU A 64 32.43 3.55 -1.94
C LEU A 64 32.85 2.22 -1.29
N ASP A 65 32.15 1.75 -0.25
CA ASP A 65 32.51 0.51 0.45
C ASP A 65 32.08 -0.74 -0.35
N PHE A 66 33.01 -1.32 -1.12
CA PHE A 66 32.79 -2.56 -1.90
C PHE A 66 32.30 -3.73 -1.04
N ARG A 67 32.70 -3.80 0.24
CA ARG A 67 32.26 -4.84 1.18
C ARG A 67 30.76 -4.79 1.47
N SER A 68 30.15 -3.61 1.39
CA SER A 68 28.71 -3.40 1.59
C SER A 68 27.90 -3.99 0.43
N TYR A 69 28.43 -3.93 -0.80
CA TYR A 69 27.81 -4.51 -1.98
C TYR A 69 27.90 -6.05 -2.01
N LEU A 70 28.95 -6.63 -1.45
CA LEU A 70 29.06 -8.09 -1.27
C LEU A 70 28.00 -8.65 -0.29
N ARG A 71 27.48 -7.82 0.63
CA ARG A 71 26.44 -8.19 1.60
C ARG A 71 25.03 -7.75 1.18
N PHE A 72 24.76 -7.64 -0.13
CA PHE A 72 23.52 -7.07 -0.64
C PHE A 72 22.23 -7.81 -0.20
N LEU A 73 22.27 -9.10 0.12
CA LEU A 73 21.12 -9.88 0.63
C LEU A 73 20.93 -9.82 2.16
N SER A 74 21.80 -9.11 2.89
CA SER A 74 21.75 -9.03 4.36
C SER A 74 20.45 -8.43 4.91
N TRP A 75 19.68 -7.70 4.09
CA TRP A 75 18.41 -7.10 4.49
C TRP A 75 17.30 -8.11 4.69
N MET A 76 17.32 -9.24 3.96
CA MET A 76 16.27 -10.25 4.01
C MET A 76 16.21 -10.97 5.37
N PRO A 77 17.32 -11.51 5.93
CA PRO A 77 17.29 -12.07 7.28
C PRO A 77 17.00 -11.00 8.33
N ALA A 78 17.52 -9.78 8.16
CA ALA A 78 17.23 -8.67 9.08
C ALA A 78 15.73 -8.32 9.12
N ALA A 79 15.02 -8.40 8.00
CA ALA A 79 13.59 -8.15 7.93
C ALA A 79 12.76 -9.25 8.65
N LEU A 80 13.27 -10.48 8.70
CA LEU A 80 12.61 -11.61 9.37
C LEU A 80 12.91 -11.70 10.87
N GLN A 81 13.94 -10.99 11.35
CA GLN A 81 14.35 -11.00 12.76
C GLN A 81 13.48 -10.13 13.66
N MET A 82 12.68 -9.22 13.10
CA MET A 82 11.85 -8.31 13.89
C MET A 82 10.67 -9.06 14.53
N PRO A 83 10.55 -9.08 15.87
CA PRO A 83 9.45 -9.75 16.53
C PRO A 83 8.13 -8.98 16.32
N GLU A 84 7.02 -9.70 16.34
CA GLU A 84 5.69 -9.13 16.05
C GLU A 84 5.28 -7.97 16.98
N PRO A 85 5.53 -7.98 18.31
CA PRO A 85 5.19 -6.85 19.17
C PRO A 85 5.93 -5.56 18.78
N GLU A 86 7.23 -5.66 18.51
CA GLU A 86 8.02 -4.51 18.04
C GLU A 86 7.52 -4.03 16.68
N LEU A 87 7.08 -4.93 15.81
CA LEU A 87 6.49 -4.57 14.53
C LEU A 87 5.17 -3.80 14.71
N ILE A 88 4.33 -4.18 15.67
CA ILE A 88 3.07 -3.50 15.97
C ILE A 88 3.37 -2.08 16.49
N ASP A 89 4.29 -1.94 17.44
CA ASP A 89 4.67 -0.63 17.98
C ASP A 89 5.37 0.23 16.91
N HIS A 90 6.16 -0.41 16.04
CA HIS A 90 6.87 0.32 15.02
C HIS A 90 5.96 0.71 13.84
N ALA A 91 5.12 -0.21 13.38
CA ALA A 91 4.39 -0.08 12.12
C ALA A 91 2.88 0.12 12.24
N GLY A 92 2.30 -0.16 13.41
CA GLY A 92 0.87 -0.19 13.66
C GLY A 92 0.30 -1.60 13.49
N LEU A 93 -0.82 -1.85 14.17
CA LEU A 93 -1.53 -3.13 14.12
C LEU A 93 -1.93 -3.52 12.69
N ASP A 94 -2.46 -2.57 11.90
CA ASP A 94 -2.95 -2.86 10.55
C ASP A 94 -1.86 -3.40 9.62
N SER A 95 -0.63 -2.86 9.74
CA SER A 95 0.52 -3.34 8.96
C SER A 95 0.92 -4.76 9.38
N ALA A 96 0.90 -5.06 10.68
CA ALA A 96 1.20 -6.39 11.19
C ALA A 96 0.15 -7.42 10.76
N VAL A 97 -1.14 -7.08 10.84
CA VAL A 97 -2.25 -7.92 10.36
C VAL A 97 -2.14 -8.14 8.85
N TYR A 98 -1.75 -7.13 8.08
CA TYR A 98 -1.50 -7.27 6.64
C TYR A 98 -0.37 -8.27 6.34
N LEU A 99 0.77 -8.19 7.06
CA LEU A 99 1.85 -9.18 6.89
C LEU A 99 1.41 -10.60 7.24
N ARG A 100 0.54 -10.75 8.26
CA ARG A 100 -0.03 -12.03 8.61
C ARG A 100 -0.82 -12.67 7.47
N ILE A 101 -1.48 -11.91 6.59
CA ILE A 101 -2.16 -12.46 5.40
C ILE A 101 -1.21 -13.32 4.56
N TYR A 102 0.03 -12.86 4.35
CA TYR A 102 1.04 -13.64 3.63
C TYR A 102 1.47 -14.89 4.42
N LEU A 103 1.67 -14.77 5.73
CA LEU A 103 2.03 -15.91 6.59
C LEU A 103 0.92 -16.96 6.65
N ILE A 104 -0.35 -16.54 6.71
CA ILE A 104 -1.51 -17.42 6.66
C ILE A 104 -1.58 -18.11 5.30
N GLY A 105 -1.34 -17.37 4.21
CA GLY A 105 -1.23 -17.94 2.87
C GLY A 105 -0.20 -19.07 2.84
N LEU A 106 1.00 -18.85 3.37
CA LEU A 106 2.02 -19.91 3.49
C LEU A 106 1.54 -21.09 4.35
N LYS A 107 0.94 -20.84 5.53
CA LYS A 107 0.40 -21.89 6.42
C LYS A 107 -0.70 -22.73 5.76
N ILE A 108 -1.52 -22.14 4.88
CA ILE A 108 -2.58 -22.83 4.15
C ILE A 108 -1.99 -23.60 2.97
N PHE A 109 -1.23 -22.92 2.11
CA PHE A 109 -0.82 -23.47 0.82
C PHE A 109 0.35 -24.44 0.88
N ILE A 110 1.29 -24.31 1.84
CA ILE A 110 2.42 -25.25 1.97
C ILE A 110 1.95 -26.70 2.19
N PRO A 111 1.13 -27.02 3.22
CA PRO A 111 0.68 -28.40 3.43
C PRO A 111 -0.24 -28.89 2.32
N ILE A 112 -1.10 -28.02 1.76
CA ILE A 112 -1.95 -28.37 0.61
C ILE A 112 -1.09 -28.72 -0.61
N ALA A 113 -0.04 -27.94 -0.90
CA ALA A 113 0.89 -28.21 -1.99
C ALA A 113 1.62 -29.54 -1.74
N CYS A 114 2.16 -29.77 -0.55
CA CYS A 114 2.82 -31.03 -0.19
C CYS A 114 1.89 -32.23 -0.40
N LEU A 115 0.65 -32.16 0.07
CA LEU A 115 -0.35 -33.22 -0.13
C LEU A 115 -0.77 -33.37 -1.60
N GLY A 116 -0.91 -32.26 -2.32
CA GLY A 116 -1.20 -32.26 -3.76
C GLY A 116 -0.11 -32.97 -4.56
N PHE A 117 1.16 -32.67 -4.27
CA PHE A 117 2.30 -33.34 -4.90
C PHE A 117 2.44 -34.80 -4.48
N ALA A 118 2.18 -35.13 -3.22
CA ALA A 118 2.33 -36.51 -2.71
C ALA A 118 1.20 -37.45 -3.17
N VAL A 119 -0.04 -36.95 -3.27
CA VAL A 119 -1.23 -37.79 -3.51
C VAL A 119 -1.87 -37.51 -4.86
N MET A 120 -2.19 -36.25 -5.16
CA MET A 120 -2.96 -35.93 -6.38
C MET A 120 -2.14 -36.14 -7.66
N VAL A 121 -0.86 -35.74 -7.65
CA VAL A 121 0.02 -35.89 -8.81
C VAL A 121 0.18 -37.35 -9.23
N PRO A 122 0.53 -38.32 -8.34
CA PRO A 122 0.59 -39.73 -8.72
C PRO A 122 -0.76 -40.32 -9.18
N VAL A 123 -1.86 -39.95 -8.52
CA VAL A 123 -3.20 -40.46 -8.84
C VAL A 123 -3.64 -40.04 -10.24
N ASN A 124 -3.32 -38.81 -10.65
CA ASN A 124 -3.66 -38.32 -11.98
C ASN A 124 -2.66 -38.79 -13.04
N TRP A 125 -1.35 -38.84 -12.72
CA TRP A 125 -0.30 -39.23 -13.67
C TRP A 125 -0.32 -40.71 -14.05
N THR A 126 -0.73 -41.59 -13.13
CA THR A 126 -0.78 -43.05 -13.38
C THR A 126 -1.80 -43.47 -14.43
N ASN A 127 -2.59 -42.54 -14.98
CA ASN A 127 -3.58 -42.85 -16.00
C ASN A 127 -3.14 -42.45 -17.41
N LYS A 128 -3.66 -43.17 -18.41
CA LYS A 128 -3.34 -42.97 -19.84
C LYS A 128 -4.56 -42.55 -20.66
N THR A 129 -5.61 -42.05 -20.01
CA THR A 129 -6.87 -41.74 -20.69
C THR A 129 -6.70 -40.65 -21.75
N LEU A 130 -5.91 -39.60 -21.47
CA LEU A 130 -5.62 -38.60 -22.51
C LEU A 130 -4.71 -39.14 -23.62
N GLU A 131 -3.74 -40.00 -23.31
CA GLU A 131 -2.87 -40.63 -24.33
C GLU A 131 -3.66 -41.46 -25.33
N HIS A 132 -4.74 -42.11 -24.88
CA HIS A 132 -5.65 -42.88 -25.73
C HIS A 132 -6.75 -42.03 -26.38
N SER A 133 -6.88 -40.76 -26.01
CA SER A 133 -7.85 -39.84 -26.59
C SER A 133 -7.27 -39.14 -27.83
N LYS A 134 -8.08 -38.89 -28.85
CA LYS A 134 -7.68 -38.09 -30.04
C LYS A 134 -7.65 -36.57 -29.77
N LEU A 135 -7.59 -36.16 -28.51
CA LEU A 135 -7.66 -34.75 -28.12
C LEU A 135 -6.26 -34.13 -28.10
N LYS A 136 -6.17 -32.83 -28.39
CA LYS A 136 -4.93 -32.07 -28.17
C LYS A 136 -4.82 -31.75 -26.68
N TYR A 137 -3.75 -32.18 -26.04
CA TYR A 137 -3.49 -31.95 -24.62
C TYR A 137 -2.05 -31.55 -24.35
N SER A 138 -1.83 -30.90 -23.20
CA SER A 138 -0.51 -30.53 -22.71
C SER A 138 -0.05 -31.46 -21.58
N ASN A 139 1.25 -31.46 -21.27
CA ASN A 139 1.81 -32.26 -20.18
C ASN A 139 1.22 -31.90 -18.79
N ILE A 140 0.63 -30.71 -18.65
CA ILE A 140 0.00 -30.25 -17.41
C ILE A 140 -1.40 -30.85 -17.28
N ASP A 141 -2.09 -31.09 -18.39
CA ASP A 141 -3.43 -31.70 -18.38
C ASP A 141 -3.38 -33.16 -17.93
N LEU A 142 -2.24 -33.84 -18.08
CA LEU A 142 -1.98 -35.17 -17.51
C LEU A 142 -2.02 -35.19 -15.98
N LEU A 143 -1.73 -34.06 -15.34
CA LEU A 143 -1.75 -33.90 -13.89
C LEU A 143 -3.12 -33.46 -13.35
N SER A 144 -4.07 -33.19 -14.24
CA SER A 144 -5.40 -32.69 -13.89
C SER A 144 -6.44 -33.81 -13.82
N ILE A 145 -7.61 -33.48 -13.29
CA ILE A 145 -8.80 -34.35 -13.26
C ILE A 145 -9.24 -34.79 -14.66
N SER A 146 -8.87 -34.03 -15.69
CA SER A 146 -9.09 -34.38 -17.10
C SER A 146 -8.51 -35.74 -17.46
N ASN A 147 -7.41 -36.17 -16.80
CA ASN A 147 -6.80 -37.48 -17.02
C ASN A 147 -7.50 -38.63 -16.30
N VAL A 148 -8.60 -38.41 -15.58
CA VAL A 148 -9.34 -39.46 -14.89
C VAL A 148 -10.53 -39.90 -15.77
N PRO A 149 -10.75 -41.22 -16.00
CA PRO A 149 -11.83 -41.70 -16.84
C PRO A 149 -13.16 -41.67 -16.09
N LEU A 150 -14.26 -41.45 -16.81
CA LEU A 150 -15.61 -41.47 -16.24
C LEU A 150 -15.90 -42.83 -15.58
N GLY A 151 -16.46 -42.82 -14.36
CA GLY A 151 -16.76 -44.02 -13.58
C GLY A 151 -15.59 -44.58 -12.76
N SER A 152 -14.43 -43.93 -12.75
CA SER A 152 -13.27 -44.40 -11.96
C SER A 152 -13.40 -44.12 -10.46
N ASN A 153 -12.98 -45.08 -9.64
CA ASN A 153 -12.90 -44.91 -8.19
C ASN A 153 -11.92 -43.80 -7.75
N ARG A 154 -11.04 -43.32 -8.63
CA ARG A 154 -10.09 -42.22 -8.33
C ARG A 154 -10.76 -40.88 -8.05
N PHE A 155 -12.01 -40.68 -8.49
CA PHE A 155 -12.79 -39.49 -8.12
C PHE A 155 -13.05 -39.42 -6.60
N TRP A 156 -13.09 -40.56 -5.90
CA TRP A 156 -13.18 -40.57 -4.44
C TRP A 156 -11.97 -39.91 -3.80
N THR A 157 -10.77 -40.09 -4.36
CA THR A 157 -9.57 -39.41 -3.85
C THR A 157 -9.71 -37.90 -3.98
N HIS A 158 -10.18 -37.39 -5.13
CA HIS A 158 -10.44 -35.96 -5.33
C HIS A 158 -11.47 -35.42 -4.34
N LEU A 159 -12.56 -36.16 -4.11
CA LEU A 159 -13.60 -35.79 -3.15
C LEU A 159 -13.06 -35.72 -1.71
N VAL A 160 -12.34 -36.75 -1.27
CA VAL A 160 -11.74 -36.79 0.07
C VAL A 160 -10.72 -35.67 0.24
N MET A 161 -9.85 -35.45 -0.75
CA MET A 161 -8.86 -34.37 -0.71
C MET A 161 -9.52 -32.99 -0.64
N ALA A 162 -10.64 -32.79 -1.33
CA ALA A 162 -11.40 -31.54 -1.24
C ALA A 162 -11.89 -31.29 0.20
N TYR A 163 -12.46 -32.29 0.87
CA TYR A 163 -12.87 -32.17 2.27
C TYR A 163 -11.68 -31.89 3.20
N VAL A 164 -10.54 -32.57 3.00
CA VAL A 164 -9.32 -32.34 3.79
C VAL A 164 -8.82 -30.90 3.61
N PHE A 165 -8.75 -30.40 2.38
CA PHE A 165 -8.32 -29.03 2.09
C PHE A 165 -9.26 -27.99 2.66
N THR A 166 -10.58 -28.18 2.54
CA THR A 166 -11.58 -27.29 3.11
C THR A 166 -11.48 -27.28 4.64
N PHE A 167 -11.43 -28.45 5.28
CA PHE A 167 -11.31 -28.55 6.73
C PHE A 167 -10.04 -27.89 7.25
N TRP A 168 -8.89 -28.16 6.62
CA TRP A 168 -7.62 -27.53 6.97
C TRP A 168 -7.67 -26.01 6.83
N THR A 169 -8.20 -25.51 5.71
CA THR A 169 -8.33 -24.08 5.46
C THR A 169 -9.23 -23.42 6.49
N CYS A 170 -10.40 -23.99 6.77
CA CYS A 170 -11.30 -23.48 7.81
C CYS A 170 -10.68 -23.50 9.21
N TYR A 171 -9.92 -24.55 9.55
CA TYR A 171 -9.21 -24.65 10.82
C TYR A 171 -8.15 -23.55 10.97
N VAL A 172 -7.30 -23.36 9.95
CA VAL A 172 -6.27 -22.31 9.96
C VAL A 172 -6.90 -20.92 10.03
N LEU A 173 -7.96 -20.67 9.25
CA LEU A 173 -8.69 -19.40 9.27
C LEU A 173 -9.32 -19.12 10.64
N LYS A 174 -9.97 -20.11 11.26
CA LYS A 174 -10.57 -19.96 12.59
C LYS A 174 -9.50 -19.62 13.63
N ARG A 175 -8.39 -20.36 13.64
CA ARG A 175 -7.30 -20.15 14.60
C ARG A 175 -6.65 -18.79 14.45
N GLU A 176 -6.41 -18.36 13.21
CA GLU A 176 -5.83 -17.04 12.98
C GLU A 176 -6.82 -15.92 13.30
N TYR A 177 -8.12 -16.09 13.01
CA TYR A 177 -9.13 -15.10 13.37
C TYR A 177 -9.17 -14.86 14.88
N GLU A 178 -9.05 -15.92 15.69
CA GLU A 178 -8.95 -15.82 17.15
C GLU A 178 -7.70 -15.04 17.58
N ILE A 179 -6.55 -15.30 16.96
CA ILE A 179 -5.30 -14.57 17.24
C ILE A 179 -5.42 -13.08 16.86
N VAL A 180 -5.99 -12.77 15.68
CA VAL A 180 -6.20 -11.40 15.21
C VAL A 180 -7.20 -10.66 16.09
N ALA A 181 -8.28 -11.31 16.52
CA ALA A 181 -9.23 -10.75 17.46
C ALA A 181 -8.57 -10.40 18.80
N ALA A 182 -7.77 -11.32 19.36
CA ALA A 182 -7.04 -11.09 20.60
C ALA A 182 -6.02 -9.94 20.48
N MET A 183 -5.24 -9.91 19.40
CA MET A 183 -4.31 -8.80 19.13
C MET A 183 -5.03 -7.47 19.01
N ARG A 184 -6.18 -7.43 18.31
CA ARG A 184 -6.98 -6.21 18.16
C ARG A 184 -7.53 -5.71 19.49
N LEU A 185 -8.04 -6.61 20.33
CA LEU A 185 -8.55 -6.26 21.66
C LEU A 185 -7.43 -5.73 22.55
N HIS A 186 -6.28 -6.40 22.56
CA HIS A 186 -5.10 -5.94 23.30
C HIS A 186 -4.65 -4.55 22.83
N PHE A 187 -4.53 -4.36 21.51
CA PHE A 187 -4.14 -3.07 20.92
C PHE A 187 -5.12 -1.96 21.27
N LEU A 188 -6.43 -2.21 21.17
CA LEU A 188 -7.46 -1.22 21.52
C LEU A 188 -7.41 -0.84 22.99
N ALA A 189 -7.06 -1.77 23.89
CA ALA A 189 -6.90 -1.50 25.31
C ALA A 189 -5.61 -0.73 25.64
N SER A 190 -4.54 -0.91 24.87
CA SER A 190 -3.24 -0.24 25.07
C SER A 190 -3.10 1.10 24.33
N GLU A 191 -3.95 1.38 23.36
CA GLU A 191 -3.84 2.56 22.50
C GLU A 191 -3.97 3.86 23.30
N HIS A 192 -3.15 4.87 22.94
CA HIS A 192 -3.23 6.18 23.56
C HIS A 192 -4.56 6.88 23.29
N ARG A 193 -4.88 7.88 24.11
CA ARG A 193 -6.10 8.67 23.96
C ARG A 193 -6.09 9.39 22.61
N ARG A 194 -6.98 9.00 21.72
CA ARG A 194 -7.17 9.64 20.41
C ARG A 194 -8.59 10.19 20.27
N PRO A 195 -8.82 11.25 19.47
CA PRO A 195 -10.13 11.87 19.34
C PRO A 195 -11.20 10.92 18.76
N ASP A 196 -10.81 9.92 17.96
CA ASP A 196 -11.72 8.93 17.39
C ASP A 196 -12.40 8.05 18.44
N GLN A 197 -11.79 7.88 19.62
CA GLN A 197 -12.38 7.11 20.72
C GLN A 197 -13.55 7.85 21.40
N PHE A 198 -13.63 9.17 21.27
CA PHE A 198 -14.64 10.03 21.93
C PHE A 198 -15.59 10.70 20.95
N THR A 199 -15.36 10.57 19.64
CA THR A 199 -16.11 11.28 18.62
C THR A 199 -17.03 10.32 17.88
N VAL A 200 -18.34 10.61 17.90
CA VAL A 200 -19.34 9.84 17.15
C VAL A 200 -19.80 10.66 15.94
N LEU A 201 -19.83 10.03 14.76
CA LEU A 201 -20.35 10.65 13.56
C LEU A 201 -21.87 10.43 13.46
N VAL A 202 -22.64 11.47 13.73
CA VAL A 202 -24.09 11.49 13.55
C VAL A 202 -24.42 11.87 12.10
N ARG A 203 -25.32 11.12 11.47
CA ARG A 203 -25.76 11.35 10.08
C ARG A 203 -27.28 11.46 10.03
N ASN A 204 -27.79 12.13 8.99
CA ASN A 204 -29.22 12.30 8.73
C ASN A 204 -29.99 12.94 9.90
N VAL A 205 -29.47 14.06 10.40
CA VAL A 205 -30.21 14.90 11.36
C VAL A 205 -31.46 15.43 10.65
N PRO A 206 -32.67 15.27 11.23
CA PRO A 206 -33.89 15.75 10.61
C PRO A 206 -33.85 17.28 10.47
N PRO A 207 -34.32 17.83 9.34
CA PRO A 207 -34.41 19.27 9.17
C PRO A 207 -35.53 19.82 10.05
N ASP A 208 -35.22 20.84 10.84
CA ASP A 208 -36.18 21.60 11.64
C ASP A 208 -36.31 23.00 11.04
N PRO A 209 -37.55 23.51 10.82
CA PRO A 209 -37.75 24.87 10.30
C PRO A 209 -37.41 25.98 11.30
N ASP A 210 -37.48 25.70 12.61
CA ASP A 210 -37.37 26.70 13.67
C ASP A 210 -35.96 26.70 14.29
N GLU A 211 -35.29 25.54 14.33
CA GLU A 211 -33.95 25.38 14.92
C GLU A 211 -32.86 25.12 13.90
N SER A 212 -31.68 25.73 14.11
CA SER A 212 -30.49 25.36 13.35
C SER A 212 -29.99 23.96 13.73
N VAL A 213 -29.32 23.26 12.80
CA VAL A 213 -28.76 21.92 13.06
C VAL A 213 -27.87 21.90 14.31
N THR A 214 -27.13 22.98 14.57
CA THR A 214 -26.29 23.15 15.76
C THR A 214 -27.12 23.07 17.05
N GLN A 215 -28.21 23.86 17.12
CA GLN A 215 -29.09 23.91 18.29
C GLN A 215 -29.83 22.60 18.50
N LEU A 216 -30.34 22.02 17.41
CA LEU A 216 -31.07 20.75 17.45
C LEU A 216 -30.18 19.62 18.00
N VAL A 217 -28.94 19.52 17.52
CA VAL A 217 -27.96 18.53 18.01
C VAL A 217 -27.60 18.80 19.46
N GLU A 218 -27.32 20.05 19.83
CA GLU A 218 -27.01 20.42 21.20
C GLU A 218 -28.15 20.09 22.16
N HIS A 219 -29.38 20.48 21.85
CA HIS A 219 -30.57 20.16 22.62
C HIS A 219 -30.77 18.65 22.76
N PHE A 220 -30.68 17.90 21.65
CA PHE A 220 -30.83 16.45 21.67
C PHE A 220 -29.82 15.76 22.60
N PHE A 221 -28.55 16.14 22.54
CA PHE A 221 -27.51 15.51 23.35
C PHE A 221 -27.52 15.97 24.81
N LEU A 222 -27.88 17.22 25.09
CA LEU A 222 -28.05 17.70 26.46
C LEU A 222 -29.24 17.02 27.17
N VAL A 223 -30.33 16.76 26.45
CA VAL A 223 -31.51 16.08 27.01
C VAL A 223 -31.26 14.58 27.21
N ASN A 224 -30.68 13.89 26.21
CA ASN A 224 -30.52 12.42 26.26
C ASN A 224 -29.23 11.96 26.94
N HIS A 225 -28.17 12.77 26.91
CA HIS A 225 -26.83 12.41 27.39
C HIS A 225 -26.15 13.56 28.17
N PRO A 226 -26.80 14.12 29.22
CA PRO A 226 -26.33 15.34 29.91
C PRO A 226 -24.91 15.21 30.49
N ASP A 227 -24.59 14.06 31.08
CA ASP A 227 -23.31 13.87 31.79
C ASP A 227 -22.13 13.51 30.86
N HIS A 228 -22.41 13.16 29.59
CA HIS A 228 -21.41 12.65 28.64
C HIS A 228 -21.17 13.58 27.46
N TYR A 229 -22.10 14.48 27.18
CA TYR A 229 -21.97 15.43 26.09
C TYR A 229 -20.89 16.48 26.40
N LEU A 230 -19.94 16.63 25.47
CA LEU A 230 -18.84 17.61 25.59
C LEU A 230 -19.02 18.75 24.59
N THR A 231 -19.03 18.42 23.30
CA THR A 231 -19.11 19.38 22.20
C THR A 231 -19.52 18.66 20.93
N HIS A 232 -19.96 19.42 19.93
CA HIS A 232 -20.23 18.93 18.60
C HIS A 232 -19.59 19.85 17.55
N GLN A 233 -19.38 19.31 16.35
CA GLN A 233 -18.93 20.08 15.20
C GLN A 233 -19.81 19.77 14.01
N VAL A 234 -20.47 20.79 13.48
CA VAL A 234 -21.32 20.65 12.28
C VAL A 234 -20.44 20.48 11.04
N VAL A 235 -20.79 19.52 10.20
CA VAL A 235 -20.10 19.26 8.94
C VAL A 235 -20.62 20.22 7.87
N ASN A 236 -19.77 21.16 7.47
CA ASN A 236 -20.08 22.12 6.41
C ASN A 236 -19.63 21.63 5.03
N ASN A 237 -20.38 22.00 3.98
CA ASN A 237 -20.00 21.68 2.61
C ASN A 237 -18.83 22.58 2.14
N ALA A 238 -17.60 22.14 2.44
CA ALA A 238 -16.38 22.81 2.07
C ALA A 238 -15.79 22.31 0.72
N ASN A 239 -16.58 21.67 -0.15
CA ASN A 239 -16.06 21.07 -1.39
C ASN A 239 -15.46 22.10 -2.35
N LYS A 240 -16.16 23.21 -2.60
CA LYS A 240 -15.66 24.29 -3.45
C LYS A 240 -14.43 24.97 -2.84
N LEU A 241 -14.46 25.19 -1.53
CA LEU A 241 -13.35 25.78 -0.79
C LEU A 241 -12.09 24.89 -0.85
N SER A 242 -12.25 23.59 -0.62
CA SER A 242 -11.15 22.63 -0.66
C SER A 242 -10.53 22.54 -2.07
N GLU A 243 -11.35 22.61 -3.12
CA GLU A 243 -10.88 22.68 -4.50
C GLU A 243 -10.02 23.94 -4.76
N LEU A 244 -10.47 25.11 -4.31
CA LEU A 244 -9.72 26.37 -4.43
C LEU A 244 -8.41 26.33 -3.66
N VAL A 245 -8.42 25.81 -2.42
CA VAL A 245 -7.20 25.64 -1.61
C VAL A 245 -6.21 24.69 -2.30
N ASN A 246 -6.68 23.59 -2.88
CA ASN A 246 -5.84 22.65 -3.62
C ASN A 246 -5.28 23.28 -4.91
N LYS A 247 -6.08 24.06 -5.63
CA LYS A 247 -5.62 24.86 -6.79
C LYS A 247 -4.52 25.84 -6.37
N LYS A 248 -4.72 26.57 -5.27
CA LYS A 248 -3.72 27.50 -4.72
C LYS A 248 -2.42 26.80 -4.37
N LYS A 249 -2.46 25.66 -3.68
CA LYS A 249 -1.26 24.85 -3.36
C LYS A 249 -0.51 24.41 -4.62
N LYS A 250 -1.23 23.98 -5.66
CA LYS A 250 -0.61 23.63 -6.96
C LYS A 250 0.07 24.85 -7.60
N MET A 251 -0.58 26.02 -7.60
CA MET A 251 0.01 27.25 -8.13
C MET A 251 1.25 27.68 -7.34
N GLN A 252 1.23 27.51 -6.01
CA GLN A 252 2.40 27.77 -5.16
C GLN A 252 3.58 26.88 -5.55
N ASN A 253 3.36 25.58 -5.75
CA ASN A 253 4.44 24.68 -6.19
C ASN A 253 5.06 25.10 -7.53
N TRP A 254 4.24 25.60 -8.46
CA TRP A 254 4.74 26.15 -9.73
C TRP A 254 5.53 27.44 -9.53
N LEU A 255 5.03 28.35 -8.68
CA LEU A 255 5.75 29.56 -8.31
C LEU A 255 7.14 29.22 -7.74
N ASP A 256 7.21 28.31 -6.77
CA ASP A 256 8.45 27.86 -6.16
C ASP A 256 9.40 27.26 -7.21
N PHE A 257 8.88 26.45 -8.13
CA PHE A 257 9.67 25.90 -9.25
C PHE A 257 10.28 26.99 -10.13
N TYR A 258 9.49 27.99 -10.54
CA TYR A 258 9.98 29.08 -11.40
C TYR A 258 10.93 30.03 -10.66
N GLN A 259 10.68 30.31 -9.38
CA GLN A 259 11.60 31.07 -8.53
C GLN A 259 12.95 30.35 -8.41
N LEU A 260 12.95 29.06 -8.09
CA LEU A 260 14.19 28.25 -8.04
C LEU A 260 14.91 28.21 -9.39
N LYS A 261 14.17 28.13 -10.49
CA LYS A 261 14.75 28.18 -11.84
C LYS A 261 15.42 29.52 -12.13
N TYR A 262 14.80 30.63 -11.71
CA TYR A 262 15.37 31.97 -11.84
C TYR A 262 16.59 32.17 -10.93
N SER A 263 16.53 31.72 -9.67
CA SER A 263 17.67 31.78 -8.74
C SER A 263 18.90 31.03 -9.25
N ARG A 264 18.71 29.92 -9.99
CA ARG A 264 19.82 29.18 -10.62
C ARG A 264 20.41 29.87 -11.85
N ASN A 265 19.61 30.62 -12.61
CA ASN A 265 20.08 31.34 -13.78
C ASN A 265 19.40 32.72 -13.90
N PRO A 266 19.94 33.75 -13.21
CA PRO A 266 19.34 35.08 -13.17
C PRO A 266 19.34 35.79 -14.53
N ALA A 267 20.19 35.38 -15.47
CA ALA A 267 20.32 36.01 -16.79
C ALA A 267 19.09 35.79 -17.68
N ARG A 268 18.27 34.76 -17.41
CA ARG A 268 17.07 34.45 -18.21
C ARG A 268 15.85 34.36 -17.32
N LYS A 269 14.95 35.33 -17.44
CA LYS A 269 13.65 35.29 -16.76
C LYS A 269 12.81 34.12 -17.26
N PRO A 270 12.22 33.30 -16.37
CA PRO A 270 11.34 32.22 -16.77
C PRO A 270 10.03 32.80 -17.31
N SER A 271 9.65 32.39 -18.51
CA SER A 271 8.37 32.77 -19.11
C SER A 271 7.42 31.59 -19.25
N THR A 272 6.13 31.87 -19.20
CA THR A 272 5.05 30.93 -19.47
C THR A 272 4.10 31.52 -20.50
N LYS A 273 3.35 30.67 -21.21
CA LYS A 273 2.26 31.15 -22.08
C LYS A 273 0.93 31.03 -21.34
N THR A 274 0.02 31.95 -21.65
CA THR A 274 -1.28 32.11 -20.98
C THR A 274 -2.34 31.07 -21.36
N GLY A 275 -2.21 30.39 -22.51
CA GLY A 275 -3.21 29.48 -23.03
C GLY A 275 -3.14 28.05 -22.49
N PHE A 276 -3.93 27.17 -23.09
CA PHE A 276 -4.10 25.78 -22.64
C PHE A 276 -2.76 25.05 -22.52
N LEU A 277 -2.50 24.49 -21.33
CA LEU A 277 -1.25 23.80 -20.96
C LEU A 277 0.04 24.59 -21.22
N GLY A 278 -0.02 25.93 -21.35
CA GLY A 278 1.14 26.75 -21.67
C GLY A 278 1.61 26.63 -23.12
N LEU A 279 0.78 26.10 -24.02
CA LEU A 279 1.14 25.85 -25.42
C LEU A 279 0.80 27.05 -26.34
N TRP A 280 -0.30 27.76 -26.05
CA TRP A 280 -0.86 28.84 -26.89
C TRP A 280 -0.90 30.16 -26.12
N GLY A 281 -1.02 31.28 -26.81
CA GLY A 281 -1.23 32.61 -26.19
C GLY A 281 0.04 33.43 -25.94
N LYS A 282 -0.16 34.59 -25.30
CA LYS A 282 0.91 35.58 -25.02
C LYS A 282 1.91 35.02 -24.01
N THR A 283 3.19 35.25 -24.27
CA THR A 283 4.31 34.95 -23.38
C THR A 283 4.36 36.00 -22.28
N VAL A 284 4.27 35.56 -21.02
CA VAL A 284 4.30 36.41 -19.82
C VAL A 284 5.38 35.92 -18.86
N ASP A 285 5.81 36.78 -17.94
CA ASP A 285 6.69 36.38 -16.84
C ASP A 285 5.96 35.34 -15.98
N ALA A 286 6.59 34.17 -15.79
CA ALA A 286 5.99 33.08 -15.04
C ALA A 286 5.81 33.45 -13.57
N ILE A 287 6.76 34.18 -12.97
CA ILE A 287 6.70 34.51 -11.54
C ILE A 287 5.53 35.45 -11.28
N ASP A 288 5.42 36.54 -12.05
CA ASP A 288 4.33 37.52 -11.90
C ASP A 288 2.97 36.89 -12.23
N PHE A 289 2.91 36.01 -13.24
CA PHE A 289 1.69 35.29 -13.60
C PHE A 289 1.19 34.38 -12.48
N TYR A 290 2.05 33.54 -11.90
CA TYR A 290 1.63 32.68 -10.79
C TYR A 290 1.35 33.48 -9.51
N THR A 291 2.09 34.56 -9.25
CA THR A 291 1.85 35.46 -8.10
C THR A 291 0.46 36.08 -8.17
N SER A 292 0.13 36.71 -9.30
CA SER A 292 -1.20 37.31 -9.52
C SER A 292 -2.33 36.26 -9.45
N LYS A 293 -2.11 35.07 -10.00
CA LYS A 293 -3.10 33.99 -9.92
C LYS A 293 -3.33 33.49 -8.49
N ILE A 294 -2.26 33.42 -7.67
CA ILE A 294 -2.37 33.09 -6.25
C ILE A 294 -3.12 34.19 -5.49
N GLU A 295 -2.90 35.46 -5.81
CA GLU A 295 -3.65 36.57 -5.20
C GLU A 295 -5.14 36.52 -5.55
N THR A 296 -5.49 36.25 -6.81
CA THR A 296 -6.89 36.06 -7.23
C THR A 296 -7.53 34.89 -6.46
N LEU A 297 -6.85 33.74 -6.40
CA LEU A 297 -7.33 32.59 -5.63
C LEU A 297 -7.43 32.90 -4.12
N LYS A 298 -6.54 33.73 -3.57
CA LYS A 298 -6.60 34.16 -2.17
C LYS A 298 -7.83 35.02 -1.91
N LYS A 299 -8.16 35.94 -2.82
CA LYS A 299 -9.38 36.76 -2.76
C LYS A 299 -10.65 35.92 -2.87
N GLU A 300 -10.66 34.94 -3.78
CA GLU A 300 -11.77 34.00 -3.90
C GLU A 300 -11.96 33.18 -2.63
N VAL A 301 -10.87 32.65 -2.05
CA VAL A 301 -10.91 31.89 -0.79
C VAL A 301 -11.41 32.74 0.38
N SER A 302 -10.98 34.00 0.48
CA SER A 302 -11.48 34.90 1.54
C SER A 302 -12.96 35.26 1.39
N GLY A 303 -13.53 35.17 0.19
CA GLY A 303 -14.97 35.38 -0.01
C GLY A 303 -15.85 34.20 0.44
N PHE A 304 -15.24 33.05 0.78
CA PHE A 304 -15.94 31.88 1.32
C PHE A 304 -15.82 31.74 2.85
N SER A 305 -14.93 32.50 3.48
CA SER A 305 -14.73 32.52 4.94
C SER A 305 -15.57 33.61 5.59
#